data_AF-A0A6N4DFM0-F1
#
_entry.id   AF-A0A6N4DFM0-F1
#
_cell.length_a   1.000
_cell.length_b   1.000
_cell.length_c   1.000
_cell.angle_alpha   90.00
_cell.angle_beta   90.00
_cell.angle_gamma   90.00
#
_symmetry.space_group_name_H-M   'P 1'
#
loop_
_entity.id
_entity.type
_entity.pdbx_description
1 polymer ?
#
loop_
_entity_poly.entity_id
_entity_poly.type
_entity_poly.pdbx_seq_one_letter_code
_entity_poly.pdbx_strand_id
1 'polypeptide(L)'
;MKQAVQEYYGKILQGTGDLQTNACCTDGATPPHIKAALANIHPEVSGRYYGCGLVRPERLEGTRILDLGSGSGRDCYLLAQLVGEAGSVLGVDMTDEQLDVANRHLDWHRERFGYARSNVAFRKGYIECLDELGLEEGSFDIIVSNCVINLSPDKAAVLREAYRLLKPGGELYFSDVYADRRVPTELVDDPLLYGECLSGALYWNDFQNLAKRAGFLDPRLVEDRPLSIDNPRIEASIGHIRFFSATYRLFKLDGLESHCEDYGQAVRYLGGIAHHEQVFVLDKHHVIEKGRVFPVCGNTYRMLRESRFAACFEFFGGQGVHYGIFDGCGTALPFDRPQEGDGGGGGGCC
;
A
#
# COMPACT_ATOMS: atom_id res chain seq x y z
N MET A 1 -15.94 20.06 -1.74
CA MET A 1 -15.29 18.77 -1.39
C MET A 1 -13.97 18.98 -0.64
N LYS A 2 -12.89 19.52 -1.23
CA LYS A 2 -11.61 19.75 -0.53
C LYS A 2 -11.74 20.46 0.83
N GLN A 3 -12.46 21.58 0.87
CA GLN A 3 -12.70 22.34 2.10
C GLN A 3 -13.49 21.53 3.15
N ALA A 4 -14.43 20.70 2.72
CA ALA A 4 -15.22 19.86 3.63
C ALA A 4 -14.35 18.76 4.27
N VAL A 5 -13.44 18.15 3.51
CA VAL A 5 -12.47 17.17 4.04
C VAL A 5 -11.51 17.85 5.02
N GLN A 6 -10.98 19.02 4.65
CA GLN A 6 -10.07 19.79 5.51
C GLN A 6 -10.75 20.21 6.82
N GLU A 7 -12.01 20.67 6.76
CA GLU A 7 -12.77 21.02 7.94
C GLU A 7 -13.10 19.79 8.80
N TYR A 8 -13.47 18.67 8.16
CA TYR A 8 -13.78 17.42 8.86
C TYR A 8 -12.58 16.88 9.66
N TYR A 9 -11.41 16.72 9.02
CA TYR A 9 -10.20 16.20 9.67
C TYR A 9 -9.42 17.25 10.49
N GLY A 10 -9.62 18.54 10.23
CA GLY A 10 -8.96 19.63 10.95
C GLY A 10 -9.71 20.12 12.18
N LYS A 11 -11.05 20.05 12.19
CA LYS A 11 -11.88 20.68 13.24
C LYS A 11 -12.96 19.78 13.83
N ILE A 12 -13.54 18.88 13.04
CA ILE A 12 -14.70 18.08 13.47
C ILE A 12 -14.24 16.82 14.21
N LEU A 13 -13.31 16.06 13.63
CA LEU A 13 -12.73 14.88 14.27
C LEU A 13 -11.81 15.30 15.43
N GLN A 14 -12.11 14.86 16.66
CA GLN A 14 -11.29 15.14 17.84
C GLN A 14 -10.70 13.87 18.46
N GLY A 15 -11.19 12.68 18.10
CA GLY A 15 -10.56 11.40 18.47
C GLY A 15 -11.11 10.19 17.71
N THR A 16 -10.52 9.02 17.94
CA THR A 16 -10.93 7.76 17.27
C THR A 16 -12.33 7.28 17.63
N GLY A 17 -12.91 7.78 18.73
CA GLY A 17 -14.28 7.44 19.16
C GLY A 17 -15.38 8.14 18.38
N ASP A 18 -15.04 9.11 17.52
CA ASP A 18 -16.01 9.86 16.71
C ASP A 18 -16.37 9.12 15.40
N LEU A 19 -15.58 8.12 15.02
CA LEU A 19 -15.73 7.33 13.79
C LEU A 19 -16.97 6.43 13.84
N GLN A 20 -17.75 6.44 12.76
CA GLN A 20 -19.02 5.69 12.67
C GLN A 20 -18.87 4.31 12.00
N THR A 21 -17.64 3.95 11.62
CA THR A 21 -17.31 2.69 10.95
C THR A 21 -16.03 2.08 11.52
N ASN A 22 -15.85 0.76 11.37
CA ASN A 22 -14.58 0.10 11.68
C ASN A 22 -13.53 0.23 10.56
N ALA A 23 -13.80 1.09 9.56
CA ALA A 23 -12.83 1.41 8.50
C ALA A 23 -11.50 1.81 9.13
N CYS A 24 -11.56 2.64 10.18
CA CYS A 24 -10.41 3.18 10.88
C CYS A 24 -9.84 2.29 12.02
N CYS A 25 -10.30 1.03 12.16
CA CYS A 25 -9.91 0.15 13.27
C CYS A 25 -9.13 -1.08 12.76
N THR A 26 -7.91 -1.33 13.26
CA THR A 26 -7.19 -2.59 13.03
C THR A 26 -7.54 -3.67 14.04
N ASP A 27 -8.06 -4.79 13.55
CA ASP A 27 -8.34 -6.00 14.36
C ASP A 27 -7.11 -6.92 14.56
N GLY A 28 -5.97 -6.59 13.94
CA GLY A 28 -4.72 -7.36 14.05
C GLY A 28 -3.91 -7.02 15.30
N ALA A 29 -3.39 -8.04 16.00
CA ALA A 29 -2.49 -7.82 17.14
C ALA A 29 -1.19 -7.15 16.69
N THR A 30 -0.98 -5.89 17.06
CA THR A 30 0.25 -5.15 16.75
C THR A 30 1.49 -5.90 17.27
N PRO A 31 2.50 -6.18 16.43
CA PRO A 31 3.72 -6.87 16.85
C PRO A 31 4.44 -6.15 18.01
N PRO A 32 5.12 -6.86 18.92
CA PRO A 32 5.76 -6.24 20.09
C PRO A 32 6.75 -5.12 19.77
N HIS A 33 7.56 -5.27 18.72
CA HIS A 33 8.53 -4.25 18.29
C HIS A 33 7.83 -2.97 17.81
N ILE A 34 6.68 -3.09 17.14
CA ILE A 34 5.88 -1.93 16.74
C ILE A 34 5.16 -1.31 17.93
N LYS A 35 4.66 -2.10 18.87
CA LYS A 35 4.11 -1.57 20.12
C LYS A 35 5.16 -0.74 20.89
N ALA A 36 6.40 -1.23 20.94
CA ALA A 36 7.51 -0.51 21.56
C ALA A 36 7.81 0.81 20.82
N ALA A 37 7.84 0.80 19.48
CA ALA A 37 8.05 2.01 18.69
C ALA A 37 6.89 3.03 18.84
N LEU A 38 5.64 2.57 18.87
CA LEU A 38 4.48 3.42 19.15
C LEU A 38 4.52 4.04 20.55
N ALA A 39 5.02 3.32 21.55
CA ALA A 39 5.19 3.83 22.91
C ALA A 39 6.24 4.95 23.01
N ASN A 40 7.06 5.13 21.97
CA ASN A 40 8.01 6.23 21.85
C ASN A 40 7.46 7.42 21.06
N ILE A 41 6.16 7.46 20.77
CA ILE A 41 5.52 8.61 20.10
C ILE A 41 4.86 9.51 21.13
N HIS A 42 5.01 10.82 20.96
CA HIS A 42 4.43 11.80 21.87
C HIS A 42 2.89 11.61 21.97
N PRO A 43 2.29 11.64 23.18
CA PRO A 43 0.86 11.39 23.36
C PRO A 43 -0.06 12.34 22.56
N GLU A 44 0.33 13.61 22.40
CA GLU A 44 -0.46 14.58 21.61
C GLU A 44 -0.51 14.19 20.12
N VAL A 45 0.60 13.67 19.57
CA VAL A 45 0.64 13.16 18.20
C VAL A 45 -0.23 11.91 18.08
N SER A 46 -0.08 10.96 19.01
CA SER A 46 -0.86 9.71 18.97
C SER A 46 -2.36 9.92 19.17
N GLY A 47 -2.76 10.94 19.96
CA GLY A 47 -4.15 11.24 20.27
C GLY A 47 -4.96 11.84 19.11
N ARG A 48 -4.29 12.35 18.06
CA ARG A 48 -4.91 12.96 16.87
C ARG A 48 -4.74 12.09 15.62
N TYR A 49 -4.82 10.79 15.77
CA TYR A 49 -4.65 9.83 14.68
C TYR A 49 -5.98 9.23 14.22
N TYR A 50 -6.19 9.14 12.90
CA TYR A 50 -7.46 8.73 12.28
C TYR A 50 -7.29 7.69 11.16
N GLY A 51 -6.20 6.93 11.12
CA GLY A 51 -5.95 5.97 10.04
C GLY A 51 -6.49 4.56 10.30
N CYS A 52 -6.66 3.80 9.21
CA CYS A 52 -7.24 2.44 9.17
C CYS A 52 -6.34 1.30 9.61
N GLY A 53 -5.17 1.64 10.16
CA GLY A 53 -4.19 0.67 10.63
C GLY A 53 -2.79 1.22 10.70
N LEU A 54 -1.79 0.41 10.35
CA LEU A 54 -0.39 0.83 10.23
C LEU A 54 0.17 0.33 8.91
N VAL A 55 0.56 1.26 8.06
CA VAL A 55 1.16 0.97 6.77
C VAL A 55 2.66 0.80 6.98
N ARG A 56 3.13 -0.45 6.97
CA ARG A 56 4.51 -0.80 7.32
C ARG A 56 5.09 -1.79 6.31
N PRO A 57 5.78 -1.29 5.28
CA PRO A 57 6.52 -2.14 4.37
C PRO A 57 7.71 -2.79 5.08
N GLU A 58 8.21 -3.88 4.52
CA GLU A 58 9.41 -4.55 5.04
C GLU A 58 10.70 -3.83 4.62
N ARG A 59 11.85 -4.15 5.23
CA ARG A 59 13.19 -3.65 4.83
C ARG A 59 13.24 -2.12 4.69
N LEU A 60 13.04 -1.41 5.80
CA LEU A 60 12.94 0.07 5.82
C LEU A 60 14.25 0.79 6.16
N GLU A 61 15.21 0.11 6.78
CA GLU A 61 16.46 0.71 7.27
C GLU A 61 17.20 1.50 6.16
N GLY A 62 17.56 2.74 6.46
CA GLY A 62 18.26 3.64 5.55
C GLY A 62 17.41 4.22 4.41
N THR A 63 16.12 3.86 4.30
CA THR A 63 15.26 4.34 3.21
C THR A 63 14.78 5.78 3.43
N ARG A 64 14.47 6.45 2.33
CA ARG A 64 13.76 7.73 2.32
C ARG A 64 12.28 7.51 1.97
N ILE A 65 11.41 7.87 2.91
CA ILE A 65 9.97 7.64 2.84
C ILE A 65 9.22 8.96 2.66
N LEU A 66 8.20 8.96 1.80
CA LEU A 66 7.17 9.99 1.73
C LEU A 66 5.86 9.43 2.29
N ASP A 67 5.27 10.12 3.25
CA ASP A 67 3.96 9.79 3.82
C ASP A 67 2.92 10.79 3.31
N LEU A 68 1.92 10.30 2.58
CA LEU A 68 0.84 11.10 2.02
C LEU A 68 -0.32 11.16 3.02
N GLY A 69 -0.72 12.38 3.41
CA GLY A 69 -1.75 12.59 4.42
C GLY A 69 -1.24 12.28 5.84
N SER A 70 -0.08 12.84 6.20
CA SER A 70 0.63 12.48 7.43
C SER A 70 -0.10 12.85 8.73
N GLY A 71 -1.10 13.74 8.65
CA GLY A 71 -1.80 14.27 9.82
C GLY A 71 -0.84 14.86 10.85
N SER A 72 -1.07 14.53 12.12
CA SER A 72 -0.21 14.89 13.25
C SER A 72 1.15 14.19 13.27
N GLY A 73 1.40 13.25 12.34
CA GLY A 73 2.70 12.63 12.12
C GLY A 73 2.93 11.29 12.83
N ARG A 74 1.90 10.62 13.37
CA ARG A 74 2.07 9.32 14.06
C ARG A 74 2.80 8.30 13.20
N ASP A 75 2.36 8.09 11.97
CA ASP A 75 2.97 7.10 11.07
C ASP A 75 4.38 7.57 10.64
N CYS A 76 4.56 8.86 10.39
CA CYS A 76 5.89 9.46 10.16
C CYS A 76 6.89 9.16 11.28
N TYR A 77 6.52 9.41 12.54
CA TYR A 77 7.40 9.17 13.70
C TYR A 77 7.60 7.69 14.03
N LEU A 78 6.62 6.84 13.70
CA LEU A 78 6.81 5.39 13.75
C LEU A 78 7.86 4.96 12.73
N LEU A 79 7.66 5.34 11.46
CA LEU A 79 8.54 4.98 10.36
C LEU A 79 9.96 5.55 10.56
N ALA A 80 10.08 6.74 11.15
CA ALA A 80 11.35 7.37 11.49
C ALA A 80 12.26 6.49 12.36
N GLN A 81 11.67 5.73 13.29
CA GLN A 81 12.41 4.77 14.12
C GLN A 81 12.82 3.54 13.31
N LEU A 82 11.97 3.09 12.38
CA LEU A 82 12.20 1.88 11.58
C LEU A 82 13.20 2.09 10.45
N VAL A 83 13.26 3.29 9.87
CA VAL A 83 14.28 3.66 8.88
C VAL A 83 15.63 3.96 9.53
N GLY A 84 15.64 4.29 10.83
CA GLY A 84 16.84 4.64 11.57
C GLY A 84 17.43 6.00 11.22
N GLU A 85 18.52 6.37 11.88
CA GLU A 85 19.16 7.70 11.74
C GLU A 85 19.71 7.98 10.33
N ALA A 86 20.05 6.92 9.57
CA ALA A 86 20.52 7.04 8.19
C ALA A 86 19.37 7.20 7.17
N GLY A 87 18.14 6.87 7.55
CA GLY A 87 16.94 7.05 6.73
C GLY A 87 16.28 8.40 6.99
N SER A 88 15.18 8.68 6.29
CA SER A 88 14.37 9.88 6.53
C SER A 88 12.92 9.71 6.15
N VAL A 89 12.03 10.48 6.78
CA VAL A 89 10.60 10.50 6.48
C VAL A 89 10.15 11.94 6.23
N LEU A 90 9.45 12.15 5.13
CA LEU A 90 8.76 13.39 4.83
C LEU A 90 7.25 13.15 4.89
N GLY A 91 6.54 13.83 5.79
CA GLY A 91 5.08 13.86 5.79
C GLY A 91 4.53 15.02 4.96
N VAL A 92 3.47 14.79 4.18
CA VAL A 92 2.71 15.83 3.50
C VAL A 92 1.28 15.82 4.01
N ASP A 93 0.79 16.97 4.45
CA ASP A 93 -0.62 17.15 4.84
C ASP A 93 -1.13 18.53 4.40
N MET A 94 -2.44 18.66 4.20
CA MET A 94 -3.05 19.94 3.81
C MET A 94 -3.45 20.82 5.00
N THR A 95 -3.46 20.27 6.21
CA THR A 95 -4.10 20.86 7.40
C THR A 95 -3.09 21.52 8.32
N ASP A 96 -3.20 22.85 8.52
CA ASP A 96 -2.27 23.61 9.36
C ASP A 96 -2.29 23.12 10.82
N GLU A 97 -3.47 22.79 11.34
CA GLU A 97 -3.66 22.35 12.73
C GLU A 97 -2.99 21.01 13.02
N GLN A 98 -2.95 20.11 12.03
CA GLN A 98 -2.27 18.82 12.14
C GLN A 98 -0.75 19.00 12.03
N LEU A 99 -0.31 19.82 11.07
CA LEU A 99 1.10 20.13 10.86
C LEU A 99 1.72 20.89 12.03
N ASP A 100 0.99 21.79 12.72
CA ASP A 100 1.48 22.47 13.92
C ASP A 100 1.82 21.47 15.04
N VAL A 101 0.94 20.49 15.28
CA VAL A 101 1.19 19.39 16.24
C VAL A 101 2.37 18.54 15.79
N ALA A 102 2.42 18.17 14.50
CA ALA A 102 3.51 17.37 13.96
C ALA A 102 4.87 18.06 14.14
N ASN A 103 4.97 19.34 13.78
CA ASN A 103 6.23 20.08 13.78
C ASN A 103 6.74 20.42 15.19
N ARG A 104 5.87 20.75 16.15
CA ARG A 104 6.33 21.11 17.51
C ARG A 104 6.96 19.96 18.27
N HIS A 105 6.68 18.72 17.86
CA HIS A 105 7.21 17.51 18.50
C HIS A 105 8.45 16.94 17.81
N LEU A 106 9.02 17.61 16.80
CA LEU A 106 10.21 17.13 16.09
C LEU A 106 11.40 16.90 17.03
N ASP A 107 11.72 17.88 17.88
CA ASP A 107 12.84 17.78 18.81
C ASP A 107 12.60 16.74 19.91
N TRP A 108 11.37 16.64 20.39
CA TRP A 108 11.01 15.62 21.38
C TRP A 108 11.27 14.21 20.83
N HIS A 109 10.84 13.93 19.59
CA HIS A 109 11.07 12.62 18.97
C HIS A 109 12.54 12.39 18.64
N ARG A 110 13.26 13.40 18.12
CA ARG A 110 14.72 13.34 17.92
C ARG A 110 15.44 12.90 19.19
N GLU A 111 15.14 13.52 20.32
CA GLU A 111 15.73 13.19 21.62
C GLU A 111 15.29 11.81 22.12
N ARG A 112 13.99 11.49 21.99
CA ARG A 112 13.44 10.19 22.40
C ARG A 112 14.06 9.03 21.62
N PHE A 113 14.38 9.23 20.35
CA PHE A 113 15.01 8.22 19.49
C PHE A 113 16.53 8.19 19.63
N GLY A 114 17.12 9.19 20.29
CA GLY A 114 18.57 9.30 20.51
C GLY A 114 19.36 9.72 19.26
N TYR A 115 18.74 10.46 18.33
CA TYR A 115 19.37 10.87 17.08
C TYR A 115 20.02 12.25 17.18
N ALA A 116 21.14 12.43 16.48
CA ALA A 116 21.86 13.70 16.42
C ALA A 116 21.03 14.79 15.74
N ARG A 117 20.19 14.42 14.77
CA ARG A 117 19.29 15.32 14.02
C ARG A 117 17.93 14.65 13.84
N SER A 118 16.88 15.45 13.68
CA SER A 118 15.59 14.90 13.25
C SER A 118 15.74 14.31 11.85
N ASN A 119 15.30 13.07 11.69
CA ASN A 119 15.15 12.41 10.39
C ASN A 119 13.71 12.53 9.86
N VAL A 120 12.86 13.34 10.51
CA VAL A 120 11.49 13.63 10.09
C VAL A 120 11.37 15.09 9.68
N ALA A 121 10.62 15.34 8.62
CA ALA A 121 10.19 16.67 8.22
C ALA A 121 8.72 16.62 7.76
N PHE A 122 8.05 17.78 7.78
CA PHE A 122 6.68 17.91 7.30
C PHE A 122 6.56 19.06 6.30
N ARG A 123 5.68 18.90 5.29
CA ARG A 123 5.35 19.95 4.33
C ARG A 123 3.84 20.09 4.17
N LYS A 124 3.40 21.33 4.03
CA LYS A 124 2.02 21.64 3.67
C LYS A 124 1.81 21.43 2.18
N GLY A 125 0.77 20.69 1.80
CA GLY A 125 0.44 20.45 0.39
C GLY A 125 -0.78 19.58 0.19
N TYR A 126 -1.27 19.55 -1.04
CA TYR A 126 -2.26 18.57 -1.49
C TYR A 126 -1.54 17.36 -2.10
N ILE A 127 -2.01 16.15 -1.78
CA ILE A 127 -1.39 14.91 -2.26
C ILE A 127 -1.56 14.70 -3.78
N GLU A 128 -2.52 15.37 -4.41
CA GLU A 128 -2.68 15.43 -5.86
C GLU A 128 -1.83 16.51 -6.56
N CYS A 129 -1.13 17.36 -5.80
CA CYS A 129 -0.33 18.50 -6.29
C CYS A 129 1.12 18.45 -5.76
N LEU A 130 1.73 17.26 -5.72
CA LEU A 130 3.08 17.08 -5.14
C LEU A 130 4.19 17.75 -5.97
N ASP A 131 3.93 18.03 -7.24
CA ASP A 131 4.79 18.81 -8.14
C ASP A 131 4.99 20.25 -7.66
N GLU A 132 3.99 20.85 -7.01
CA GLU A 132 4.06 22.19 -6.44
C GLU A 132 4.99 22.28 -5.21
N LEU A 133 5.32 21.14 -4.60
CA LEU A 133 6.10 21.09 -3.37
C LEU A 133 7.61 21.11 -3.60
N GLY A 134 8.09 21.18 -4.85
CA GLY A 134 9.51 21.21 -5.17
C GLY A 134 10.24 19.93 -4.73
N LEU A 135 9.57 18.79 -4.87
CA LEU A 135 10.14 17.46 -4.59
C LEU A 135 10.85 16.93 -5.83
N GLU A 136 12.09 16.50 -5.65
CA GLU A 136 12.92 15.93 -6.70
C GLU A 136 12.32 14.61 -7.21
N GLU A 137 12.29 14.45 -8.54
CA GLU A 137 11.86 13.21 -9.19
C GLU A 137 12.77 12.04 -8.80
N GLY A 138 12.21 10.84 -8.66
CA GLY A 138 13.03 9.66 -8.38
C GLY A 138 13.83 9.73 -7.07
N SER A 139 13.30 10.41 -6.05
CA SER A 139 14.06 10.75 -4.84
C SER A 139 13.64 9.96 -3.60
N PHE A 140 12.51 9.24 -3.65
CA PHE A 140 11.99 8.41 -2.56
C PHE A 140 12.12 6.92 -2.88
N ASP A 141 12.50 6.13 -1.87
CA ASP A 141 12.55 4.66 -1.97
C ASP A 141 11.15 4.07 -1.80
N ILE A 142 10.35 4.67 -0.92
CA ILE A 142 9.03 4.19 -0.54
C ILE A 142 8.09 5.39 -0.40
N ILE A 143 6.87 5.25 -0.90
CA ILE A 143 5.77 6.15 -0.59
C ILE A 143 4.73 5.35 0.18
N VAL A 144 4.25 5.90 1.28
CA VAL A 144 3.18 5.31 2.09
C VAL A 144 1.96 6.23 2.15
N SER A 145 0.81 5.64 2.41
CA SER A 145 -0.45 6.35 2.58
C SER A 145 -1.43 5.47 3.33
N ASN A 146 -2.23 6.03 4.23
CA ASN A 146 -3.19 5.30 5.02
C ASN A 146 -4.57 5.96 4.97
N CYS A 147 -5.49 5.40 4.18
CA CYS A 147 -6.88 5.84 4.04
C CYS A 147 -7.09 7.30 3.59
N VAL A 148 -6.17 7.87 2.79
CA VAL A 148 -6.30 9.25 2.27
C VAL A 148 -6.46 9.36 0.77
N ILE A 149 -6.06 8.35 -0.03
CA ILE A 149 -6.13 8.46 -1.50
C ILE A 149 -7.59 8.52 -1.94
N ASN A 150 -8.47 7.77 -1.27
CA ASN A 150 -9.91 7.84 -1.50
C ASN A 150 -10.55 9.22 -1.30
N LEU A 151 -9.95 10.05 -0.43
CA LEU A 151 -10.41 11.41 -0.18
C LEU A 151 -9.92 12.41 -1.23
N SER A 152 -8.93 12.02 -2.06
CA SER A 152 -8.43 12.89 -3.12
C SER A 152 -9.46 13.04 -4.24
N PRO A 153 -9.68 14.27 -4.73
CA PRO A 153 -10.53 14.53 -5.88
C PRO A 153 -9.86 14.15 -7.21
N ASP A 154 -8.54 14.02 -7.26
CA ASP A 154 -7.80 13.53 -8.43
C ASP A 154 -6.85 12.39 -8.04
N LYS A 155 -7.43 11.21 -7.85
CA LYS A 155 -6.71 9.96 -7.56
C LYS A 155 -5.67 9.61 -8.65
N ALA A 156 -5.95 10.00 -9.89
CA ALA A 156 -5.06 9.75 -11.01
C ALA A 156 -3.78 10.58 -10.87
N ALA A 157 -3.89 11.85 -10.47
CA ALA A 157 -2.75 12.71 -10.18
C ALA A 157 -1.92 12.18 -9.01
N VAL A 158 -2.55 11.74 -7.90
CA VAL A 158 -1.84 11.15 -6.76
C VAL A 158 -0.96 9.97 -7.22
N LEU A 159 -1.51 9.05 -8.01
CA LEU A 159 -0.77 7.88 -8.49
C LEU A 159 0.35 8.28 -9.47
N ARG A 160 0.11 9.24 -10.38
CA ARG A 160 1.15 9.73 -11.30
C ARG A 160 2.30 10.40 -10.56
N GLU A 161 2.00 11.24 -9.58
CA GLU A 161 3.01 11.94 -8.80
C GLU A 161 3.79 10.98 -7.89
N ALA A 162 3.11 10.00 -7.29
CA ALA A 162 3.78 8.93 -6.57
C ALA A 162 4.75 8.16 -7.47
N TYR A 163 4.31 7.79 -8.68
CA TYR A 163 5.17 7.12 -9.66
C TYR A 163 6.37 8.00 -10.07
N ARG A 164 6.17 9.30 -10.31
CA ARG A 164 7.25 10.25 -10.63
C ARG A 164 8.29 10.30 -9.50
N LEU A 165 7.85 10.48 -8.26
CA LEU A 165 8.72 10.67 -7.10
C LEU A 165 9.48 9.43 -6.64
N LEU A 166 8.99 8.23 -6.98
CA LEU A 166 9.68 6.98 -6.66
C LEU A 166 10.95 6.79 -7.49
N LYS A 167 12.03 6.33 -6.84
CA LYS A 167 13.21 5.77 -7.50
C LYS A 167 12.83 4.55 -8.35
N PRO A 168 13.59 4.22 -9.41
CA PRO A 168 13.50 2.90 -10.03
C PRO A 168 13.66 1.81 -8.96
N GLY A 169 12.75 0.83 -8.94
CA GLY A 169 12.70 -0.21 -7.90
C GLY A 169 12.07 0.22 -6.57
N GLY A 170 11.67 1.48 -6.43
CA GLY A 170 10.89 1.96 -5.30
C GLY A 170 9.44 1.48 -5.35
N GLU A 171 8.71 1.62 -4.24
CA GLU A 171 7.31 1.19 -4.16
C GLU A 171 6.38 2.19 -3.49
N LEU A 172 5.15 2.26 -3.98
CA LEU A 172 4.01 2.81 -3.26
C LEU A 172 3.35 1.66 -2.48
N TYR A 173 3.35 1.75 -1.16
CA TYR A 173 2.78 0.74 -0.27
C TYR A 173 1.74 1.42 0.63
N PHE A 174 0.47 1.08 0.47
CA PHE A 174 -0.61 1.86 1.08
C PHE A 174 -1.83 1.01 1.39
N SER A 175 -2.61 1.44 2.39
CA SER A 175 -3.89 0.84 2.74
C SER A 175 -5.02 1.82 2.45
N ASP A 176 -6.10 1.35 1.85
CA ASP A 176 -7.30 2.16 1.62
C ASP A 176 -8.56 1.30 1.58
N VAL A 177 -9.72 1.95 1.47
CA VAL A 177 -11.04 1.32 1.33
C VAL A 177 -11.36 1.03 -0.14
N TYR A 178 -11.89 -0.15 -0.43
CA TYR A 178 -12.30 -0.54 -1.78
C TYR A 178 -13.69 -1.14 -1.76
N ALA A 179 -14.42 -0.95 -2.86
CA ALA A 179 -15.74 -1.52 -3.04
C ALA A 179 -15.68 -2.73 -4.00
N ASP A 180 -16.57 -3.71 -3.80
CA ASP A 180 -16.73 -4.84 -4.73
C ASP A 180 -17.41 -4.44 -6.05
N ARG A 181 -17.99 -3.25 -6.11
CA ARG A 181 -18.68 -2.66 -7.27
C ARG A 181 -18.57 -1.13 -7.24
N ARG A 182 -18.96 -0.48 -8.32
CA ARG A 182 -18.96 0.99 -8.40
C ARG A 182 -19.99 1.58 -7.44
N VAL A 183 -19.56 2.55 -6.63
CA VAL A 183 -20.45 3.31 -5.76
C VAL A 183 -21.28 4.28 -6.61
N PRO A 184 -22.62 4.31 -6.47
CA PRO A 184 -23.48 5.27 -7.16
C PRO A 184 -23.13 6.73 -6.84
N THR A 185 -23.24 7.61 -7.84
CA THR A 185 -22.87 9.03 -7.71
C THR A 185 -23.68 9.76 -6.66
N GLU A 186 -24.93 9.36 -6.43
CA GLU A 186 -25.80 9.99 -5.42
C GLU A 186 -25.26 9.81 -4.00
N LEU A 187 -24.48 8.75 -3.74
CA LEU A 187 -23.85 8.52 -2.45
C LEU A 187 -22.54 9.31 -2.28
N VAL A 188 -21.90 9.72 -3.39
CA VAL A 188 -20.66 10.51 -3.39
C VAL A 188 -20.89 11.92 -2.86
N ASP A 189 -22.08 12.46 -3.10
CA ASP A 189 -22.46 13.81 -2.66
C ASP A 189 -22.81 13.90 -1.17
N ASP A 190 -22.94 12.75 -0.47
CA ASP A 190 -23.16 12.70 0.98
C ASP A 190 -21.84 12.98 1.73
N PRO A 191 -21.72 14.11 2.45
CA PRO A 191 -20.48 14.48 3.13
C PRO A 191 -20.08 13.51 4.25
N LEU A 192 -21.04 12.84 4.88
CA LEU A 192 -20.76 11.86 5.93
C LEU A 192 -20.17 10.59 5.33
N LEU A 193 -20.76 10.06 4.26
CA LEU A 193 -20.24 8.88 3.56
C LEU A 193 -18.87 9.16 2.92
N TYR A 194 -18.65 10.39 2.46
CA TYR A 194 -17.36 10.81 1.91
C TYR A 194 -16.30 10.91 2.99
N GLY A 195 -16.63 11.52 4.15
CA GLY A 195 -15.73 11.64 5.31
C GLY A 195 -15.32 10.30 5.91
N GLU A 196 -16.21 9.29 5.89
CA GLU A 196 -15.91 7.91 6.32
C GLU A 196 -15.16 7.09 5.26
N CYS A 197 -14.66 7.71 4.18
CA CYS A 197 -13.94 7.07 3.07
C CYS A 197 -14.75 5.99 2.32
N LEU A 198 -16.07 5.93 2.49
CA LEU A 198 -16.92 4.92 1.85
C LEU A 198 -17.34 5.35 0.45
N SER A 199 -17.91 6.55 0.30
CA SER A 199 -18.46 6.95 -1.00
C SER A 199 -17.39 7.30 -2.04
N GLY A 200 -16.20 7.71 -1.58
CA GLY A 200 -15.02 7.92 -2.42
C GLY A 200 -14.27 6.64 -2.79
N ALA A 201 -14.65 5.48 -2.23
CA ALA A 201 -13.97 4.21 -2.45
C ALA A 201 -14.11 3.74 -3.90
N LEU A 202 -12.98 3.40 -4.51
CA LEU A 202 -12.98 2.86 -5.86
C LEU A 202 -13.47 1.41 -5.87
N TYR A 203 -14.19 1.06 -6.94
CA TYR A 203 -14.29 -0.33 -7.35
C TYR A 203 -12.87 -0.88 -7.59
N TRP A 204 -12.55 -2.03 -6.99
CA TRP A 204 -11.19 -2.57 -6.99
C TRP A 204 -10.56 -2.69 -8.40
N ASN A 205 -11.35 -3.03 -9.42
CA ASN A 205 -10.81 -3.18 -10.79
C ASN A 205 -10.63 -1.82 -11.48
N ASP A 206 -11.43 -0.81 -11.14
CA ASP A 206 -11.20 0.56 -11.63
C ASP A 206 -9.89 1.10 -11.03
N PHE A 207 -9.61 0.81 -9.76
CA PHE A 207 -8.32 1.10 -9.13
C PHE A 207 -7.15 0.41 -9.86
N GLN A 208 -7.23 -0.91 -10.10
CA GLN A 208 -6.20 -1.66 -10.82
C GLN A 208 -5.88 -1.03 -12.18
N ASN A 209 -6.91 -0.68 -12.94
CA ASN A 209 -6.75 -0.01 -14.24
C ASN A 209 -6.20 1.41 -14.12
N LEU A 210 -6.50 2.13 -13.03
CA LEU A 210 -5.97 3.46 -12.78
C LEU A 210 -4.49 3.41 -12.43
N ALA A 211 -4.08 2.49 -11.55
CA ALA A 211 -2.69 2.25 -11.19
C ALA A 211 -1.83 1.90 -12.41
N LYS A 212 -2.31 0.98 -13.26
CA LYS A 212 -1.64 0.61 -14.51
C LYS A 212 -1.47 1.79 -15.46
N ARG A 213 -2.49 2.65 -15.58
CA ARG A 213 -2.40 3.89 -16.38
C ARG A 213 -1.41 4.91 -15.84
N ALA A 214 -1.15 4.91 -14.54
CA ALA A 214 -0.14 5.75 -13.92
C ALA A 214 1.29 5.18 -14.05
N GLY A 215 1.44 3.95 -14.55
CA GLY A 215 2.75 3.28 -14.74
C GLY A 215 2.99 2.10 -13.79
N PHE A 216 2.13 1.86 -12.80
CA PHE A 216 2.23 0.71 -11.91
C PHE A 216 1.63 -0.53 -12.56
N LEU A 217 2.44 -1.26 -13.32
CA LEU A 217 1.97 -2.30 -14.24
C LEU A 217 1.42 -3.56 -13.56
N ASP A 218 1.84 -3.85 -12.33
CA ASP A 218 1.44 -5.06 -11.58
C ASP A 218 1.16 -4.74 -10.09
N PRO A 219 0.00 -4.15 -9.76
CA PRO A 219 -0.40 -3.87 -8.37
C PRO A 219 -0.68 -5.15 -7.59
N ARG A 220 0.03 -5.35 -6.47
CA ARG A 220 -0.07 -6.57 -5.64
C ARG A 220 -0.88 -6.34 -4.38
N LEU A 221 -1.88 -7.18 -4.15
CA LEU A 221 -2.67 -7.19 -2.92
C LEU A 221 -1.90 -7.92 -1.81
N VAL A 222 -1.54 -7.21 -0.75
CA VAL A 222 -0.77 -7.75 0.38
C VAL A 222 -1.70 -8.41 1.39
N GLU A 223 -2.73 -7.69 1.82
CA GLU A 223 -3.73 -8.16 2.76
C GLU A 223 -5.04 -7.40 2.56
N ASP A 224 -6.14 -8.00 2.99
CA ASP A 224 -7.48 -7.41 2.93
C ASP A 224 -8.34 -7.92 4.07
N ARG A 225 -9.33 -7.10 4.46
CA ARG A 225 -10.39 -7.48 5.39
C ARG A 225 -11.71 -6.83 4.98
N PRO A 226 -12.86 -7.51 5.17
CA PRO A 226 -14.16 -6.87 5.02
C PRO A 226 -14.34 -5.78 6.08
N LEU A 227 -15.04 -4.70 5.72
CA LEU A 227 -15.47 -3.66 6.65
C LEU A 227 -16.90 -3.92 7.12
N SER A 228 -17.13 -3.66 8.40
CA SER A 228 -18.45 -3.68 9.01
C SER A 228 -18.92 -2.24 9.21
N ILE A 229 -20.18 -1.98 8.92
CA ILE A 229 -20.77 -0.65 9.00
C ILE A 229 -21.83 -0.69 10.09
N ASP A 230 -21.48 -0.23 11.28
CA ASP A 230 -22.34 -0.34 12.46
C ASP A 230 -23.35 0.83 12.57
N ASN A 231 -23.69 1.44 11.43
CA ASN A 231 -24.63 2.55 11.35
C ASN A 231 -25.81 2.20 10.42
N PRO A 232 -27.02 1.96 10.97
CA PRO A 232 -28.18 1.52 10.19
C PRO A 232 -28.60 2.47 9.08
N ARG A 233 -28.33 3.77 9.22
CA ARG A 233 -28.63 4.76 8.16
C ARG A 233 -27.68 4.59 6.98
N ILE A 234 -26.39 4.41 7.26
CA ILE A 234 -25.36 4.18 6.25
C ILE A 234 -25.62 2.83 5.55
N GLU A 235 -25.90 1.76 6.31
CA GLU A 235 -26.24 0.45 5.75
C GLU A 235 -27.43 0.50 4.80
N ALA A 236 -28.49 1.22 5.16
CA ALA A 236 -29.66 1.39 4.30
C ALA A 236 -29.31 2.13 2.99
N SER A 237 -28.42 3.13 3.05
CA SER A 237 -28.02 3.92 1.88
C SER A 237 -27.07 3.19 0.92
N ILE A 238 -26.09 2.45 1.44
CA ILE A 238 -25.14 1.68 0.61
C ILE A 238 -25.76 0.41 0.00
N GLY A 239 -26.86 -0.07 0.59
CA GLY A 239 -27.60 -1.23 0.14
C GLY A 239 -26.76 -2.51 0.18
N HIS A 240 -26.31 -2.96 -0.99
CA HIS A 240 -25.64 -4.25 -1.17
C HIS A 240 -24.16 -4.13 -1.54
N ILE A 241 -23.60 -2.91 -1.48
CA ILE A 241 -22.18 -2.66 -1.71
C ILE A 241 -21.39 -3.22 -0.53
N ARG A 242 -20.35 -4.00 -0.82
CA ARG A 242 -19.42 -4.49 0.20
C ARG A 242 -18.12 -3.72 0.12
N PHE A 243 -17.65 -3.27 1.28
CA PHE A 243 -16.41 -2.53 1.42
C PHE A 243 -15.33 -3.39 2.08
N PHE A 244 -14.09 -3.14 1.68
CA PHE A 244 -12.91 -3.86 2.14
C PHE A 244 -11.83 -2.85 2.46
N SER A 245 -11.13 -3.03 3.57
CA SER A 245 -9.84 -2.38 3.77
C SER A 245 -8.79 -3.29 3.13
N ALA A 246 -7.99 -2.76 2.23
CA ALA A 246 -6.98 -3.51 1.52
C ALA A 246 -5.65 -2.76 1.47
N THR A 247 -4.57 -3.50 1.69
CA THR A 247 -3.19 -3.02 1.56
C THR A 247 -2.62 -3.47 0.24
N TYR A 248 -2.16 -2.53 -0.56
CA TYR A 248 -1.53 -2.77 -1.85
C TYR A 248 -0.06 -2.35 -1.83
N ARG A 249 0.75 -3.04 -2.64
CA ARG A 249 2.11 -2.61 -3.00
C ARG A 249 2.27 -2.51 -4.51
N LEU A 250 2.83 -1.40 -4.95
CA LEU A 250 2.94 -0.99 -6.35
C LEU A 250 4.39 -0.59 -6.62
N PHE A 251 5.13 -1.44 -7.34
CA PHE A 251 6.53 -1.16 -7.69
C PHE A 251 6.66 -0.27 -8.93
N LYS A 252 7.62 0.66 -8.90
CA LYS A 252 8.07 1.39 -10.09
C LYS A 252 9.14 0.59 -10.82
N LEU A 253 8.71 -0.22 -11.79
CA LEU A 253 9.59 -1.05 -12.62
C LEU A 253 9.06 -1.10 -14.06
N ASP A 254 9.81 -0.54 -15.01
CA ASP A 254 9.34 -0.33 -16.39
C ASP A 254 9.14 -1.63 -17.18
N GLY A 255 9.94 -2.66 -16.92
CA GLY A 255 9.85 -3.94 -17.63
C GLY A 255 8.88 -4.95 -17.02
N LEU A 256 7.93 -4.54 -16.20
CA LEU A 256 6.90 -5.46 -15.68
C LEU A 256 5.87 -5.74 -16.78
N GLU A 257 5.49 -6.99 -16.92
CA GLU A 257 4.53 -7.43 -17.92
C GLU A 257 3.10 -7.34 -17.35
N SER A 258 2.11 -7.28 -18.23
CA SER A 258 0.71 -7.17 -17.82
C SER A 258 0.14 -8.45 -17.18
N HIS A 259 0.81 -9.58 -17.43
CA HIS A 259 0.48 -10.92 -16.95
C HIS A 259 1.71 -11.56 -16.31
N CYS A 260 1.52 -12.58 -15.48
CA CYS A 260 2.64 -13.35 -14.96
C CYS A 260 3.17 -14.31 -16.02
N GLU A 261 4.29 -13.96 -16.63
CA GLU A 261 4.97 -14.82 -17.59
C GLU A 261 5.98 -15.74 -16.89
N ASP A 262 6.13 -16.96 -17.40
CA ASP A 262 7.07 -17.97 -16.92
C ASP A 262 8.35 -17.97 -17.76
N TYR A 263 9.48 -17.77 -17.09
CA TYR A 263 10.83 -17.86 -17.67
C TYR A 263 11.67 -18.95 -16.98
N GLY A 264 11.04 -19.88 -16.25
CA GLY A 264 11.72 -20.93 -15.49
C GLY A 264 12.52 -20.38 -14.31
N GLN A 265 12.03 -19.29 -13.71
CA GLN A 265 12.73 -18.54 -12.68
C GLN A 265 12.35 -19.00 -11.28
N ALA A 266 13.31 -18.91 -10.37
CA ALA A 266 13.08 -19.17 -8.95
C ALA A 266 13.93 -18.24 -8.10
N VAL A 267 13.53 -18.08 -6.84
CA VAL A 267 14.26 -17.34 -5.83
C VAL A 267 14.46 -18.17 -4.58
N ARG A 268 15.44 -17.81 -3.76
CA ARG A 268 15.61 -18.35 -2.41
C ARG A 268 15.79 -17.19 -1.45
N TYR A 269 14.90 -17.09 -0.48
CA TYR A 269 15.02 -16.08 0.57
C TYR A 269 16.17 -16.45 1.52
N LEU A 270 17.07 -15.50 1.78
CA LEU A 270 18.25 -15.69 2.60
C LEU A 270 18.04 -15.22 4.06
N GLY A 271 16.95 -14.51 4.35
CA GLY A 271 16.77 -13.77 5.59
C GLY A 271 17.29 -12.33 5.47
N GLY A 272 17.63 -11.73 6.61
CA GLY A 272 18.27 -10.40 6.66
C GLY A 272 17.29 -9.23 6.71
N ILE A 273 15.99 -9.48 6.62
CA ILE A 273 14.95 -8.49 6.92
C ILE A 273 14.58 -8.65 8.39
N ALA A 274 14.80 -7.60 9.19
CA ALA A 274 14.45 -7.59 10.61
C ALA A 274 12.97 -7.93 10.82
N HIS A 275 12.69 -8.80 11.78
CA HIS A 275 11.36 -9.34 12.10
C HIS A 275 10.72 -10.24 11.04
N HIS A 276 11.43 -10.51 9.95
CA HIS A 276 11.03 -11.42 8.87
C HIS A 276 12.13 -12.43 8.58
N GLU A 277 12.89 -12.86 9.60
CA GLU A 277 14.12 -13.64 9.42
C GLU A 277 13.88 -15.03 8.84
N GLN A 278 12.70 -15.61 9.06
CA GLN A 278 12.35 -16.97 8.65
C GLN A 278 11.46 -17.03 7.42
N VAL A 279 10.59 -16.03 7.23
CA VAL A 279 9.61 -16.00 6.14
C VAL A 279 9.47 -14.56 5.67
N PHE A 280 9.51 -14.37 4.36
CA PHE A 280 9.16 -13.11 3.71
C PHE A 280 7.82 -13.26 2.99
N VAL A 281 6.91 -12.32 3.21
CA VAL A 281 5.62 -12.26 2.51
C VAL A 281 5.67 -11.07 1.57
N LEU A 282 5.71 -11.33 0.26
CA LEU A 282 5.68 -10.25 -0.73
C LEU A 282 4.26 -9.73 -0.89
N ASP A 283 3.30 -10.64 -1.00
CA ASP A 283 1.87 -10.37 -1.19
C ASP A 283 1.06 -11.59 -0.75
N LYS A 284 -0.27 -11.56 -0.91
CA LYS A 284 -1.18 -12.64 -0.48
C LYS A 284 -0.90 -14.01 -1.11
N HIS A 285 -0.16 -14.06 -2.20
CA HIS A 285 0.15 -15.29 -2.94
C HIS A 285 1.60 -15.75 -2.77
N HIS A 286 2.49 -14.90 -2.24
CA HIS A 286 3.93 -15.16 -2.19
C HIS A 286 4.45 -15.16 -0.75
N VAL A 287 4.33 -16.33 -0.10
CA VAL A 287 4.91 -16.62 1.22
C VAL A 287 6.19 -17.44 1.02
N ILE A 288 7.35 -16.83 1.22
CA ILE A 288 8.65 -17.39 0.84
C ILE A 288 9.46 -17.71 2.10
N GLU A 289 9.65 -19.00 2.36
CA GLU A 289 10.42 -19.51 3.50
C GLU A 289 11.93 -19.40 3.26
N LYS A 290 12.67 -19.04 4.30
CA LYS A 290 14.13 -18.94 4.26
C LYS A 290 14.76 -20.28 3.87
N GLY A 291 15.73 -20.22 2.95
CA GLY A 291 16.51 -21.37 2.50
C GLY A 291 15.79 -22.27 1.49
N ARG A 292 14.48 -22.12 1.30
CA ARG A 292 13.71 -22.89 0.31
C ARG A 292 13.76 -22.21 -1.05
N VAL A 293 13.97 -23.00 -2.11
CA VAL A 293 13.81 -22.52 -3.49
C VAL A 293 12.32 -22.40 -3.79
N PHE A 294 11.93 -21.25 -4.31
CA PHE A 294 10.55 -20.86 -4.56
C PHE A 294 10.41 -20.40 -6.02
N PRO A 295 9.69 -21.13 -6.89
CA PRO A 295 9.43 -20.72 -8.27
C PRO A 295 8.63 -19.41 -8.33
N VAL A 296 8.98 -18.54 -9.27
CA VAL A 296 8.32 -17.24 -9.42
C VAL A 296 8.17 -16.87 -10.89
N CYS A 297 7.15 -16.08 -11.21
CA CYS A 297 7.01 -15.46 -12.51
C CYS A 297 8.02 -14.33 -12.75
N GLY A 298 8.13 -13.90 -14.00
CA GLY A 298 9.01 -12.80 -14.42
C GLY A 298 8.82 -11.52 -13.61
N ASN A 299 7.58 -11.10 -13.38
CA ASN A 299 7.29 -9.90 -12.58
C ASN A 299 7.78 -10.02 -11.15
N THR A 300 7.42 -11.09 -10.44
CA THR A 300 7.86 -11.33 -9.06
C THR A 300 9.39 -11.40 -8.97
N TYR A 301 10.04 -12.07 -9.92
CA TYR A 301 11.49 -12.13 -10.00
C TYR A 301 12.11 -10.73 -10.10
N ARG A 302 11.57 -9.87 -10.98
CA ARG A 302 12.04 -8.48 -11.15
C ARG A 302 11.74 -7.63 -9.92
N MET A 303 10.56 -7.73 -9.32
CA MET A 303 10.21 -7.03 -8.08
C MET A 303 11.20 -7.33 -6.95
N LEU A 304 11.62 -8.58 -6.80
CA LEU A 304 12.60 -8.96 -5.78
C LEU A 304 14.03 -8.55 -6.15
N ARG A 305 14.41 -8.68 -7.43
CA ARG A 305 15.78 -8.45 -7.91
C ARG A 305 16.14 -6.99 -8.13
N GLU A 306 15.17 -6.18 -8.55
CA GLU A 306 15.38 -4.80 -8.99
C GLU A 306 14.90 -3.78 -7.95
N SER A 307 14.57 -4.23 -6.74
CA SER A 307 14.21 -3.36 -5.60
C SER A 307 15.18 -3.53 -4.43
N ARG A 308 14.89 -2.83 -3.33
CA ARG A 308 15.65 -2.94 -2.06
C ARG A 308 15.71 -4.36 -1.47
N PHE A 309 14.89 -5.28 -1.95
CA PHE A 309 14.89 -6.68 -1.50
C PHE A 309 16.01 -7.53 -2.10
N ALA A 310 16.69 -7.06 -3.14
CA ALA A 310 17.65 -7.86 -3.91
C ALA A 310 18.71 -8.56 -3.05
N ALA A 311 19.27 -7.85 -2.06
CA ALA A 311 20.31 -8.39 -1.18
C ALA A 311 19.82 -9.52 -0.24
N CYS A 312 18.50 -9.66 -0.08
CA CYS A 312 17.88 -10.67 0.77
C CYS A 312 17.53 -11.96 0.02
N PHE A 313 17.79 -12.01 -1.28
CA PHE A 313 17.41 -13.13 -2.14
C PHE A 313 18.58 -13.61 -2.99
N GLU A 314 18.58 -14.92 -3.24
CA GLU A 314 19.34 -15.53 -4.31
C GLU A 314 18.40 -15.85 -5.47
N PHE A 315 18.92 -15.75 -6.69
CA PHE A 315 18.11 -15.78 -7.92
C PHE A 315 18.60 -16.89 -8.86
N PHE A 316 17.66 -17.66 -9.39
CA PHE A 316 17.91 -18.76 -10.32
C PHE A 316 17.16 -18.54 -11.63
N GLY A 317 17.76 -19.00 -12.73
CA GLY A 317 17.20 -18.83 -14.08
C GLY A 317 17.49 -17.45 -14.70
N GLY A 318 17.08 -17.28 -15.95
CA GLY A 318 17.26 -16.04 -16.72
C GLY A 318 16.16 -15.89 -17.78
N GLN A 319 16.09 -14.73 -18.45
CA GLN A 319 15.02 -14.39 -19.40
C GLN A 319 15.19 -15.01 -20.80
N GLY A 320 16.09 -15.98 -20.98
CA GLY A 320 16.47 -16.49 -22.30
C GLY A 320 15.45 -17.42 -22.96
N VAL A 321 14.52 -17.98 -22.20
CA VAL A 321 13.48 -18.90 -22.68
C VAL A 321 12.17 -18.55 -21.98
N HIS A 322 11.12 -18.33 -22.76
CA HIS A 322 9.75 -18.09 -22.29
C HIS A 322 8.95 -19.39 -22.40
N TYR A 323 8.28 -19.78 -21.31
CA TYR A 323 7.51 -21.02 -21.20
C TYR A 323 5.99 -20.80 -21.25
N GLY A 324 5.53 -19.55 -21.41
CA GLY A 324 4.13 -19.17 -21.42
C GLY A 324 3.68 -18.52 -20.10
N ILE A 325 2.39 -18.65 -19.78
CA ILE A 325 1.82 -18.10 -18.55
C ILE A 325 2.28 -18.92 -17.34
N PHE A 326 2.70 -18.23 -16.28
CA PHE A 326 3.07 -18.85 -15.02
C PHE A 326 1.84 -19.41 -14.30
N ASP A 327 1.92 -20.68 -13.91
CA ASP A 327 0.82 -21.40 -13.27
C ASP A 327 0.31 -20.68 -12.01
N GLY A 328 -1.01 -20.61 -11.87
CA GLY A 328 -1.67 -19.96 -10.74
C GLY A 328 -1.89 -18.44 -10.89
N CYS A 329 -1.43 -17.80 -11.97
CA CYS A 329 -1.65 -16.37 -12.20
C CYS A 329 -2.99 -16.03 -12.92
N GLY A 330 -4.07 -16.72 -12.55
CA GLY A 330 -5.45 -16.27 -12.84
C GLY A 330 -5.86 -16.12 -14.31
N THR A 331 -5.06 -16.58 -15.26
CA THR A 331 -5.38 -16.58 -16.69
C THR A 331 -5.09 -17.95 -17.27
N ALA A 332 -6.09 -18.82 -17.23
CA ALA A 332 -5.98 -20.12 -17.90
C ALA A 332 -5.74 -19.89 -19.41
N LEU A 333 -4.81 -20.66 -19.97
CA LEU A 333 -4.43 -20.61 -21.39
C LEU A 333 -5.69 -20.76 -22.28
N PRO A 334 -6.00 -19.82 -23.19
CA PRO A 334 -7.27 -19.82 -23.92
C PRO A 334 -7.33 -20.80 -25.10
N PHE A 335 -6.29 -21.60 -25.32
CA PHE A 335 -6.20 -22.54 -26.43
C PHE A 335 -6.27 -23.97 -25.90
N ASP A 336 -7.37 -24.66 -26.21
CA ASP A 336 -7.42 -26.11 -26.10
C ASP A 336 -6.29 -26.70 -26.95
N ARG A 337 -5.49 -27.61 -26.37
CA ARG A 337 -4.68 -28.49 -27.22
C ARG A 337 -5.64 -29.25 -28.12
N PRO A 338 -5.39 -29.36 -29.43
CA PRO A 338 -6.13 -30.35 -30.22
C PRO A 338 -5.93 -31.69 -29.51
N GLN A 339 -7.04 -32.31 -29.07
CA GLN A 339 -7.05 -33.71 -28.68
C GLN A 339 -6.38 -34.45 -29.84
N GLU A 340 -5.19 -35.01 -29.61
CA GLU A 340 -4.68 -36.05 -30.49
C GLU A 340 -5.79 -37.10 -30.56
N GLY A 341 -6.36 -37.24 -31.76
CA GLY A 341 -7.55 -38.02 -31.97
C GLY A 341 -7.37 -39.41 -31.41
N ASP A 342 -8.31 -39.83 -30.58
CA ASP A 342 -8.48 -41.22 -30.17
C ASP A 342 -8.96 -42.00 -31.40
N GLY A 343 -8.02 -42.21 -32.31
CA GLY A 343 -8.16 -42.98 -33.54
C GLY A 343 -7.90 -44.45 -33.24
N GLY A 344 -8.95 -45.16 -32.88
CA GLY A 344 -9.00 -46.62 -32.87
C GLY A 344 -9.60 -47.17 -31.57
N GLY A 345 -10.71 -47.88 -31.57
CA GLY A 345 -11.48 -48.49 -32.64
C GLY A 345 -12.40 -49.53 -32.00
N GLY A 346 -13.65 -49.57 -32.46
CA GLY A 346 -14.46 -50.78 -32.63
C GLY A 346 -14.75 -51.70 -31.43
N GLY A 347 -16.04 -51.75 -31.08
CA GLY A 347 -16.69 -52.92 -30.48
C GLY A 347 -17.48 -52.53 -29.22
N GLY A 348 -18.78 -52.70 -29.11
CA GLY A 348 -19.75 -53.53 -29.81
C GLY A 348 -20.83 -53.91 -28.79
N CYS A 349 -22.10 -53.88 -29.21
CA CYS A 349 -23.34 -54.11 -28.45
C CYS A 349 -23.30 -55.23 -27.39
N CYS A 350 -23.92 -55.01 -26.21
CA CYS A 350 -25.32 -55.32 -25.88
C CYS A 350 -25.65 -54.78 -24.48
#